data_AF-A0A3N9WW82-F1
#
_entry.id   AF-A0A3N9WW82-F1
#
_cell.length_a   1.000
_cell.length_b   1.000
_cell.length_c   1.000
_cell.angle_alpha   90.00
_cell.angle_beta   90.00
_cell.angle_gamma   90.00
#
_symmetry.space_group_name_H-M   'P 1'
#
loop_
_entity.id
_entity.type
_entity.pdbx_description
1 polymer ?
#
loop_
_entity_poly.entity_id
_entity_poly.type
_entity_poly.pdbx_seq_one_letter_code
_entity_poly.pdbx_strand_id
1 'polypeptide(L)'
;MPPFLDLLAGSPDLLALGEPTHGESAFLQLRNEAFMALAEHGYRSIAVESDRAAGLIADDFVQGVTGVTLDRALTEGFSHGFGAAPANRDLLLRMREWNAGRPVAEHLTFHGFDAPMELESAPSPRRHLNQVCHFLDLNRSAEIDDLAGDEARWNDPAAIWEPGRSVGRSTDAQRLRVLADDLLTELYLRAPWKSAGWRAAFVHATAAVALLRYHAAAAAPLAQEERFARLVAVRDALMAENLLAIRSAEAHRGPTLVFAHNAHLQRHQSTMTLADTQVSWAGAGAIIASLLGDRYAVIAGSLGASPALGIGPPAASTYEGGLQRETDLPRYLPASDIGVAEQRTHDYRYFPLDRATIEHADAILHVPTGVDAVVLADRIVALPGVEQVVASEENGSPEAAWGDRFFFVGPDRRQPFATIVEHDVPGFDEAAQLDRPGVFRLNLDLGRAEFERLLGFPPKAFEQHRQKFDFARLDTLVPHPGYAQYGFVSVVMPGPQLLPEIDRLLAIAHRRAVDRHERATRRATHPQPGV
;
A
#
# COMPACT_ATOMS: atom_id res chain seq x y z
N MET A 1 5.26 15.10 17.20
CA MET A 1 6.05 14.87 15.98
C MET A 1 6.14 13.37 15.74
N PRO A 2 5.92 12.88 14.51
CA PRO A 2 6.16 11.48 14.19
C PRO A 2 7.61 11.16 14.57
N PRO A 3 7.88 10.09 15.33
CA PRO A 3 9.23 9.82 15.87
C PRO A 3 10.31 9.74 14.79
N PHE A 4 9.94 9.45 13.54
CA PHE A 4 10.89 9.34 12.44
C PHE A 4 11.30 10.68 11.82
N LEU A 5 10.55 11.78 12.01
CA LEU A 5 10.97 13.10 11.52
C LEU A 5 12.19 13.62 12.29
N ASP A 6 12.35 13.24 13.56
CA ASP A 6 13.53 13.54 14.37
C ASP A 6 14.80 12.86 13.84
N LEU A 7 14.66 11.84 12.98
CA LEU A 7 15.78 11.12 12.39
C LEU A 7 16.33 11.81 11.15
N LEU A 8 15.61 12.80 10.61
CA LEU A 8 15.99 13.49 9.39
C LEU A 8 16.85 14.72 9.72
N ALA A 9 17.88 14.98 8.90
CA ALA A 9 18.78 16.12 9.08
C ALA A 9 18.08 17.49 8.93
N GLY A 10 16.89 17.52 8.33
CA GLY A 10 16.08 18.72 8.12
C GLY A 10 14.65 18.36 7.75
N SER A 11 13.87 19.39 7.39
CA SER A 11 12.49 19.21 6.88
C SER A 11 12.53 19.09 5.35
N PRO A 12 12.41 17.89 4.77
CA PRO A 12 12.45 17.74 3.32
C PRO A 12 11.17 18.29 2.69
N ASP A 13 11.29 18.77 1.44
CA ASP A 13 10.12 19.03 0.62
C ASP A 13 9.47 17.69 0.27
N LEU A 14 10.27 16.72 -0.23
CA LEU A 14 9.88 15.34 -0.55
C LEU A 14 10.46 14.35 0.46
N LEU A 15 9.59 13.68 1.20
CA LEU A 15 9.97 12.54 2.01
C LEU A 15 9.62 11.25 1.28
N ALA A 16 10.61 10.49 0.85
CA ALA A 16 10.43 9.16 0.28
C ALA A 16 10.40 8.08 1.37
N LEU A 17 9.39 7.23 1.33
CA LEU A 17 9.25 6.04 2.16
C LEU A 17 9.20 4.82 1.24
N GLY A 18 10.24 4.00 1.31
CA GLY A 18 10.41 2.83 0.47
C GLY A 18 9.86 1.55 1.08
N GLU A 19 9.56 0.58 0.22
CA GLU A 19 9.32 -0.81 0.59
C GLU A 19 10.25 -1.76 -0.21
N PRO A 20 10.68 -2.89 0.38
CA PRO A 20 11.56 -3.83 -0.30
C PRO A 20 10.81 -4.88 -1.13
N THR A 21 9.47 -4.84 -1.11
CA THR A 21 8.57 -5.72 -1.86
C THR A 21 7.16 -5.12 -1.86
N HIS A 22 6.42 -5.26 -2.95
CA HIS A 22 5.00 -4.88 -3.02
C HIS A 22 4.05 -5.92 -2.38
N GLY A 23 4.58 -7.08 -2.00
CA GLY A 23 3.78 -8.21 -1.53
C GLY A 23 3.44 -8.18 -0.04
N GLU A 24 4.08 -7.32 0.75
CA GLU A 24 3.93 -7.30 2.20
C GLU A 24 3.02 -6.14 2.65
N SER A 25 1.82 -6.48 3.09
CA SER A 25 0.77 -5.51 3.45
C SER A 25 1.17 -4.56 4.59
N ALA A 26 2.09 -4.98 5.46
CA ALA A 26 2.55 -4.17 6.59
C ALA A 26 3.11 -2.81 6.14
N PHE A 27 3.82 -2.73 5.02
CA PHE A 27 4.38 -1.46 4.53
C PHE A 27 3.29 -0.46 4.13
N LEU A 28 2.22 -0.93 3.48
CA LEU A 28 1.09 -0.08 3.10
C LEU A 28 0.33 0.46 4.33
N GLN A 29 0.15 -0.37 5.37
CA GLN A 29 -0.47 0.04 6.63
C GLN A 29 0.41 1.06 7.38
N LEU A 30 1.71 0.77 7.50
CA LEU A 30 2.68 1.67 8.14
C LEU A 30 2.77 3.01 7.41
N ARG A 31 2.73 3.00 6.07
CA ARG A 31 2.63 4.21 5.26
C ARG A 31 1.35 5.00 5.55
N ASN A 32 0.19 4.36 5.68
CA ASN A 32 -1.05 5.08 6.00
C ASN A 32 -0.92 5.80 7.34
N GLU A 33 -0.44 5.10 8.37
CA GLU A 33 -0.26 5.70 9.70
C GLU A 33 0.78 6.83 9.67
N ALA A 34 1.90 6.62 8.97
CA ALA A 34 2.91 7.65 8.79
C ALA A 34 2.32 8.88 8.08
N PHE A 35 1.57 8.70 6.99
CA PHE A 35 1.00 9.82 6.24
C PHE A 35 -0.05 10.60 7.04
N MET A 36 -0.94 9.91 7.76
CA MET A 36 -1.93 10.58 8.60
C MET A 36 -1.27 11.35 9.75
N ALA A 37 -0.20 10.83 10.34
CA ALA A 37 0.58 11.57 11.33
C ALA A 37 1.33 12.77 10.71
N LEU A 38 1.83 12.64 9.48
CA LEU A 38 2.49 13.73 8.74
C LEU A 38 1.50 14.84 8.34
N ALA A 39 0.24 14.50 8.05
CA ALA A 39 -0.81 15.46 7.75
C ALA A 39 -1.01 16.48 8.88
N GLU A 40 -0.95 16.02 10.13
CA GLU A 40 -0.97 16.88 11.33
C GLU A 40 0.24 17.82 11.41
N HIS A 41 1.34 17.48 10.73
CA HIS A 41 2.60 18.22 10.72
C HIS A 41 2.83 18.98 9.40
N GLY A 42 1.77 19.28 8.66
CA GLY A 42 1.83 20.18 7.51
C GLY A 42 2.04 19.49 6.16
N TYR A 43 2.18 18.16 6.09
CA TYR A 43 2.15 17.46 4.81
C TYR A 43 0.74 17.55 4.20
N ARG A 44 0.65 17.75 2.89
CA ARG A 44 -0.64 17.96 2.19
C ARG A 44 -0.90 17.01 1.03
N SER A 45 0.04 16.12 0.77
CA SER A 45 0.01 15.31 -0.43
C SER A 45 0.73 13.99 -0.21
N ILE A 46 0.23 12.95 -0.86
CA ILE A 46 0.93 11.69 -1.03
C ILE A 46 1.07 11.38 -2.52
N ALA A 47 2.25 10.91 -2.92
CA ALA A 47 2.53 10.41 -4.25
C ALA A 47 2.87 8.92 -4.16
N VAL A 48 2.10 8.05 -4.81
CA VAL A 48 2.33 6.59 -4.78
C VAL A 48 2.78 6.07 -6.13
N GLU A 49 3.53 4.96 -6.14
CA GLU A 49 3.99 4.25 -7.34
C GLU A 49 2.79 3.70 -8.13
N SER A 50 2.14 4.60 -8.85
CA SER A 50 0.96 4.30 -9.64
C SER A 50 0.79 5.35 -10.72
N ASP A 51 0.07 5.01 -11.78
CA ASP A 51 -0.19 5.89 -12.91
C ASP A 51 -0.73 7.26 -12.44
N ARG A 52 0.02 8.32 -12.77
CA ARG A 52 -0.33 9.71 -12.46
C ARG A 52 -1.67 10.14 -13.04
N ALA A 53 -2.01 9.69 -14.25
CA ALA A 53 -3.28 10.02 -14.88
C ALA A 53 -4.44 9.28 -14.23
N ALA A 54 -4.28 8.00 -13.89
CA ALA A 54 -5.24 7.26 -13.07
C ALA A 54 -5.47 7.94 -11.72
N GLY A 55 -4.39 8.38 -11.06
CA GLY A 55 -4.43 9.05 -9.76
C GLY A 55 -5.34 10.28 -9.68
N LEU A 56 -5.69 10.92 -10.80
CA LEU A 56 -6.71 11.98 -10.85
C LEU A 56 -8.08 11.48 -10.34
N ILE A 57 -8.47 10.24 -10.66
CA ILE A 57 -9.75 9.64 -10.24
C ILE A 57 -9.73 9.33 -8.74
N ALA A 58 -8.60 8.84 -8.23
CA ALA A 58 -8.40 8.62 -6.80
C ALA A 58 -8.43 9.94 -6.02
N ASP A 59 -7.79 11.00 -6.55
CA ASP A 59 -7.86 12.33 -5.92
C ASP A 59 -9.26 12.93 -5.98
N ASP A 60 -9.99 12.80 -7.09
CA ASP A 60 -11.38 13.26 -7.19
C ASP A 60 -12.26 12.63 -6.09
N PHE A 61 -12.06 11.35 -5.77
CA PHE A 61 -12.73 10.70 -4.63
C PHE A 61 -12.34 11.33 -3.29
N VAL A 62 -11.05 11.57 -3.08
CA VAL A 62 -10.50 12.20 -1.87
C VAL A 62 -10.99 13.63 -1.69
N GLN A 63 -11.13 14.38 -2.78
CA GLN A 63 -11.68 15.75 -2.79
C GLN A 63 -13.21 15.78 -2.62
N GLY A 64 -13.88 14.62 -2.65
CA GLY A 64 -15.33 14.53 -2.53
C GLY A 64 -16.09 14.99 -3.78
N VAL A 65 -15.48 14.87 -4.96
CA VAL A 65 -16.14 15.19 -6.24
C VAL A 65 -17.40 14.34 -6.40
N THR A 66 -18.50 15.00 -6.74
CA THR A 66 -19.80 14.33 -6.90
C THR A 66 -19.74 13.31 -8.04
N GLY A 67 -20.25 12.10 -7.80
CA GLY A 67 -20.32 11.03 -8.80
C GLY A 67 -19.09 10.13 -8.88
N VAL A 68 -18.01 10.43 -8.15
CA VAL A 68 -16.86 9.52 -8.03
C VAL A 68 -17.06 8.61 -6.80
N THR A 69 -17.33 7.33 -7.07
CA THR A 69 -17.53 6.29 -6.05
C THR A 69 -16.18 5.75 -5.57
N LEU A 70 -16.16 5.13 -4.37
CA LEU A 70 -14.96 4.45 -3.87
C LEU A 70 -14.53 3.32 -4.82
N ASP A 71 -15.50 2.53 -5.29
CA ASP A 71 -15.25 1.42 -6.22
C ASP A 71 -14.55 1.90 -7.50
N ARG A 72 -15.02 2.99 -8.10
CA ARG A 72 -14.37 3.61 -9.26
C ARG A 72 -12.96 4.12 -8.93
N ALA A 73 -12.77 4.74 -7.77
CA ALA A 73 -11.46 5.23 -7.34
C ALA A 73 -10.45 4.10 -7.12
N LEU A 74 -10.90 2.93 -6.63
CA LEU A 74 -10.03 1.76 -6.48
C LEU A 74 -9.74 1.09 -7.82
N THR A 75 -10.75 0.93 -8.67
CA THR A 75 -10.61 0.19 -9.95
C THR A 75 -9.92 0.99 -11.05
N GLU A 76 -10.18 2.30 -11.13
CA GLU A 76 -9.65 3.18 -12.19
C GLU A 76 -8.59 4.17 -11.69
N GLY A 77 -8.45 4.34 -10.37
CA GLY A 77 -7.54 5.32 -9.77
C GLY A 77 -6.14 4.81 -9.44
N PHE A 78 -5.88 3.52 -9.70
CA PHE A 78 -4.59 2.87 -9.51
C PHE A 78 -4.21 2.02 -10.74
N SER A 79 -2.92 1.88 -10.99
CA SER A 79 -2.28 0.88 -11.86
C SER A 79 -1.77 -0.33 -11.06
N HIS A 80 -1.22 -1.35 -11.73
CA HIS A 80 -0.61 -2.54 -11.12
C HIS A 80 -1.54 -3.35 -10.20
N GLY A 81 -2.86 -3.16 -10.32
CA GLY A 81 -3.85 -3.79 -9.43
C GLY A 81 -3.79 -3.27 -7.99
N PHE A 82 -3.04 -2.20 -7.70
CA PHE A 82 -2.84 -1.70 -6.33
C PHE A 82 -4.13 -1.20 -5.66
N GLY A 83 -5.18 -0.91 -6.43
CA GLY A 83 -6.51 -0.64 -5.89
C GLY A 83 -7.15 -1.79 -5.13
N ALA A 84 -6.72 -3.03 -5.38
CA ALA A 84 -7.19 -4.22 -4.65
C ALA A 84 -6.61 -4.33 -3.23
N ALA A 85 -5.50 -3.65 -2.94
CA ALA A 85 -4.85 -3.73 -1.64
C ALA A 85 -5.74 -3.09 -0.55
N PRO A 86 -6.07 -3.81 0.53
CA PRO A 86 -6.96 -3.28 1.58
C PRO A 86 -6.48 -1.95 2.18
N ALA A 87 -5.17 -1.80 2.35
CA ALA A 87 -4.57 -0.57 2.87
C ALA A 87 -4.70 0.63 1.92
N ASN A 88 -4.79 0.44 0.60
CA ASN A 88 -5.03 1.55 -0.33
C ASN A 88 -6.50 2.01 -0.28
N ARG A 89 -7.44 1.09 -0.08
CA ARG A 89 -8.83 1.45 0.25
C ARG A 89 -8.92 2.25 1.54
N ASP A 90 -8.25 1.80 2.60
CA ASP A 90 -8.20 2.53 3.88
C ASP A 90 -7.58 3.93 3.72
N LEU A 91 -6.52 4.06 2.93
CA LEU A 91 -5.88 5.34 2.63
C LEU A 91 -6.86 6.34 2.01
N LEU A 92 -7.55 5.97 0.93
CA LEU A 92 -8.50 6.86 0.26
C LEU A 92 -9.64 7.28 1.20
N LEU A 93 -10.15 6.35 2.00
CA LEU A 93 -11.21 6.64 2.97
C LEU A 93 -10.75 7.59 4.07
N ARG A 94 -9.58 7.36 4.67
CA ARG A 94 -9.00 8.24 5.69
C ARG A 94 -8.70 9.63 5.15
N MET A 95 -8.20 9.74 3.92
CA MET A 95 -7.96 11.03 3.27
C MET A 95 -9.27 11.79 3.01
N ARG A 96 -10.32 11.09 2.53
CA ARG A 96 -11.65 11.69 2.34
C ARG A 96 -12.28 12.12 3.66
N GLU A 97 -12.16 11.30 4.70
CA GLU A 97 -12.59 11.63 6.07
C GLU A 97 -11.84 12.86 6.60
N TRP A 98 -10.52 12.93 6.40
CA TRP A 98 -9.73 14.09 6.79
C TRP A 98 -10.21 15.37 6.10
N ASN A 99 -10.45 15.32 4.79
CA ASN A 99 -10.88 16.48 4.00
C ASN A 99 -12.29 16.95 4.38
N ALA A 100 -13.15 16.05 4.86
CA ALA A 100 -14.53 16.36 5.19
C ALA A 100 -14.62 17.47 6.25
N GLY A 101 -15.19 18.62 5.86
CA GLY A 101 -15.39 19.77 6.75
C GLY A 101 -14.15 20.63 7.00
N ARG A 102 -13.02 20.35 6.34
CA ARG A 102 -11.81 21.19 6.42
C ARG A 102 -11.76 22.26 5.33
N PRO A 103 -10.97 23.34 5.51
CA PRO A 103 -10.69 24.28 4.44
C PRO A 103 -9.88 23.62 3.31
N VAL A 104 -10.10 24.04 2.06
CA VAL A 104 -9.38 23.53 0.87
C VAL A 104 -7.85 23.60 1.00
N ALA A 105 -7.33 24.60 1.71
CA ALA A 105 -5.90 24.75 1.96
C ALA A 105 -5.31 23.62 2.82
N GLU A 106 -6.13 22.94 3.62
CA GLU A 106 -5.75 21.82 4.49
C GLU A 106 -6.08 20.46 3.89
N HIS A 107 -6.75 20.41 2.73
CA HIS A 107 -7.10 19.14 2.10
C HIS A 107 -5.85 18.34 1.77
N LEU A 108 -5.87 17.05 2.05
CA LEU A 108 -4.94 16.09 1.52
C LEU A 108 -5.24 15.86 0.04
N THR A 109 -4.20 15.67 -0.76
CA THR A 109 -4.29 15.31 -2.17
C THR A 109 -3.56 14.00 -2.44
N PHE A 110 -4.12 13.22 -3.35
CA PHE A 110 -3.56 11.96 -3.80
C PHE A 110 -2.94 12.15 -5.18
N HIS A 111 -1.76 11.55 -5.39
CA HIS A 111 -1.09 11.55 -6.68
C HIS A 111 -0.58 10.15 -6.99
N GLY A 112 -0.78 9.68 -8.21
CA GLY A 112 0.14 8.71 -8.81
C GLY A 112 1.37 9.48 -9.33
N PHE A 113 2.55 8.88 -9.33
CA PHE A 113 3.72 9.49 -9.96
C PHE A 113 4.38 8.63 -11.03
N ASP A 114 3.84 7.45 -11.32
CA ASP A 114 4.27 6.64 -12.45
C ASP A 114 3.66 7.15 -13.77
N ALA A 115 4.24 6.74 -14.88
CA ALA A 115 3.64 6.89 -16.18
C ALA A 115 2.54 5.81 -16.38
N PRO A 116 1.60 6.03 -17.33
CA PRO A 116 0.44 5.15 -17.53
C PRO A 116 0.86 3.85 -18.24
N MET A 117 1.67 3.03 -17.61
CA MET A 117 2.20 1.78 -18.15
C MET A 117 2.20 0.67 -17.08
N GLU A 118 2.26 -0.57 -17.54
CA GLU A 118 2.41 -1.77 -16.73
C GLU A 118 3.79 -2.40 -16.97
N LEU A 119 4.15 -3.40 -16.17
CA LEU A 119 5.46 -4.07 -16.26
C LEU A 119 5.79 -4.55 -17.69
N GLU A 120 4.78 -5.08 -18.39
CA GLU A 120 4.94 -5.66 -19.74
C GLU A 120 4.07 -4.99 -20.80
N SER A 121 3.42 -3.86 -20.51
CA SER A 121 2.59 -3.18 -21.51
C SER A 121 2.60 -1.67 -21.35
N ALA A 122 2.51 -0.95 -22.47
CA ALA A 122 2.35 0.49 -22.48
C ALA A 122 1.24 0.86 -23.48
N PRO A 123 0.12 1.43 -23.05
CA PRO A 123 -1.01 1.73 -23.92
C PRO A 123 -0.68 2.83 -24.93
N SER A 124 -1.60 2.98 -25.88
CA SER A 124 -1.60 4.08 -26.84
C SER A 124 -1.77 5.44 -26.15
N PRO A 125 -1.12 6.52 -26.66
CA PRO A 125 -1.35 7.88 -26.15
C PRO A 125 -2.71 8.46 -26.55
N ARG A 126 -3.49 7.78 -27.42
CA ARG A 126 -4.75 8.25 -27.99
C ARG A 126 -5.73 8.80 -26.96
N ARG A 127 -5.98 8.05 -25.87
CA ARG A 127 -6.90 8.47 -24.81
C ARG A 127 -6.49 9.83 -24.23
N HIS A 128 -5.21 9.98 -23.91
CA HIS A 128 -4.70 11.19 -23.29
C HIS A 128 -4.70 12.38 -24.24
N LEU A 129 -4.31 12.19 -25.51
CA LEU A 129 -4.39 13.24 -26.53
C LEU A 129 -5.82 13.75 -26.72
N ASN A 130 -6.80 12.84 -26.77
CA ASN A 130 -8.22 13.20 -26.89
C ASN A 130 -8.73 13.97 -25.66
N GLN A 131 -8.30 13.61 -24.44
CA GLN A 131 -8.65 14.37 -23.23
C GLN A 131 -8.11 15.81 -23.27
N VAL A 132 -6.88 16.00 -23.75
CA VAL A 132 -6.28 17.33 -23.90
C VAL A 132 -7.02 18.15 -24.96
N CYS A 133 -7.30 17.56 -26.12
CA CYS A 133 -8.09 18.20 -27.18
C CYS A 133 -9.49 18.59 -26.69
N HIS A 134 -10.16 17.72 -25.94
CA HIS A 134 -11.46 18.02 -25.33
C HIS A 134 -11.37 19.22 -24.39
N PHE A 135 -10.37 19.24 -23.50
CA PHE A 135 -10.14 20.39 -22.62
C PHE A 135 -9.85 21.68 -23.39
N LEU A 136 -9.14 21.62 -24.52
CA LEU A 136 -8.80 22.79 -25.34
C LEU A 136 -9.92 23.23 -26.30
N ASP A 137 -11.06 22.53 -26.34
CA ASP A 137 -12.13 22.70 -27.34
C ASP A 137 -11.61 22.54 -28.78
N LEU A 138 -10.64 21.66 -29.01
CA LEU A 138 -10.04 21.36 -30.32
C LEU A 138 -10.60 20.05 -30.88
N ASN A 139 -10.97 20.06 -32.16
CA ASN A 139 -11.39 18.84 -32.86
C ASN A 139 -10.21 18.27 -33.69
N ARG A 140 -9.45 17.36 -33.08
CA ARG A 140 -8.31 16.65 -33.73
C ARG A 140 -8.42 15.12 -33.66
N SER A 141 -9.58 14.57 -33.29
CA SER A 141 -9.73 13.13 -33.07
C SER A 141 -9.45 12.31 -34.32
N ALA A 142 -9.90 12.75 -35.50
CA ALA A 142 -9.61 12.07 -36.77
C ALA A 142 -8.11 12.02 -37.09
N GLU A 143 -7.39 13.13 -36.89
CA GLU A 143 -5.94 13.19 -37.08
C GLU A 143 -5.20 12.28 -36.07
N ILE A 144 -5.62 12.29 -34.80
CA ILE A 144 -5.07 11.41 -33.76
C ILE A 144 -5.33 9.95 -34.14
N ASP A 145 -6.53 9.61 -34.60
CA ASP A 145 -6.91 8.25 -34.94
C ASP A 145 -6.13 7.73 -36.14
N ASP A 146 -5.96 8.55 -37.18
CA ASP A 146 -5.17 8.22 -38.37
C ASP A 146 -3.70 8.00 -38.01
N LEU A 147 -3.12 8.86 -37.18
CA LEU A 147 -1.71 8.74 -36.78
C LEU A 147 -1.46 7.61 -35.77
N ALA A 148 -2.36 7.41 -34.80
CA ALA A 148 -2.21 6.34 -33.82
C ALA A 148 -2.48 4.96 -34.44
N GLY A 149 -3.40 4.86 -35.40
CA GLY A 149 -3.73 3.60 -36.05
C GLY A 149 -4.22 2.53 -35.06
N ASP A 150 -3.98 1.25 -35.36
CA ASP A 150 -4.49 0.15 -34.54
C ASP A 150 -3.93 0.15 -33.11
N GLU A 151 -4.83 0.19 -32.11
CA GLU A 151 -4.52 0.08 -30.67
C GLU A 151 -3.72 -1.19 -30.36
N ALA A 152 -3.98 -2.30 -31.05
CA ALA A 152 -3.32 -3.58 -30.76
C ALA A 152 -1.79 -3.50 -30.93
N ARG A 153 -1.29 -2.61 -31.79
CA ARG A 153 0.14 -2.41 -32.01
C ARG A 153 0.85 -1.68 -30.88
N TRP A 154 0.12 -0.84 -30.14
CA TRP A 154 0.66 -0.14 -28.97
C TRP A 154 0.64 -1.07 -27.74
N ASN A 155 -0.44 -1.83 -27.58
CA ASN A 155 -0.65 -2.72 -26.43
C ASN A 155 0.06 -4.07 -26.54
N ASP A 156 0.88 -4.29 -27.57
CA ASP A 156 1.58 -5.56 -27.81
C ASP A 156 2.68 -5.79 -26.74
N PRO A 157 2.52 -6.77 -25.82
CA PRO A 157 3.49 -6.98 -24.75
C PRO A 157 4.88 -7.38 -25.25
N ALA A 158 4.92 -8.03 -26.42
CA ALA A 158 6.19 -8.40 -27.04
C ALA A 158 6.98 -7.16 -27.51
N ALA A 159 6.35 -6.00 -27.65
CA ALA A 159 7.04 -4.74 -27.95
C ALA A 159 7.95 -4.27 -26.80
N ILE A 160 7.85 -4.84 -25.59
CA ILE A 160 8.81 -4.58 -24.50
C ILE A 160 10.09 -5.40 -24.67
N TRP A 161 10.05 -6.52 -25.37
CA TRP A 161 11.18 -7.44 -25.52
C TRP A 161 11.77 -7.44 -26.94
N GLU A 162 10.97 -7.14 -27.96
CA GLU A 162 11.33 -7.21 -29.38
C GLU A 162 11.29 -5.80 -30.01
N PRO A 163 12.43 -5.22 -30.45
CA PRO A 163 12.45 -3.83 -30.95
C PRO A 163 11.55 -3.59 -32.15
N GLY A 164 11.51 -4.56 -33.07
CA GLY A 164 10.75 -4.45 -34.31
C GLY A 164 9.23 -4.47 -34.13
N ARG A 165 8.72 -4.86 -32.95
CA ARG A 165 7.29 -4.88 -32.64
C ARG A 165 6.77 -3.54 -32.14
N SER A 166 7.63 -2.72 -31.51
CA SER A 166 7.23 -1.39 -31.06
C SER A 166 7.10 -0.40 -32.22
N VAL A 167 6.00 0.36 -32.23
CA VAL A 167 5.71 1.38 -33.25
C VAL A 167 6.37 2.74 -32.99
N GLY A 168 7.05 2.90 -31.85
CA GLY A 168 7.45 4.22 -31.32
C GLY A 168 8.48 4.99 -32.16
N ARG A 169 9.11 4.35 -33.15
CA ARG A 169 10.00 5.02 -34.12
C ARG A 169 9.40 5.18 -35.52
N SER A 170 8.14 4.80 -35.72
CA SER A 170 7.43 5.05 -36.98
C SER A 170 7.24 6.54 -37.24
N THR A 171 7.05 6.91 -38.52
CA THR A 171 6.75 8.29 -38.93
C THR A 171 5.52 8.83 -38.21
N ASP A 172 4.48 8.01 -38.04
CA ASP A 172 3.23 8.46 -37.40
C ASP A 172 3.40 8.64 -35.89
N ALA A 173 4.13 7.76 -35.20
CA ALA A 173 4.49 7.96 -33.79
C ALA A 173 5.33 9.24 -33.57
N GLN A 174 6.25 9.55 -34.50
CA GLN A 174 7.02 10.80 -34.44
C GLN A 174 6.13 12.03 -34.65
N ARG A 175 5.16 11.97 -35.58
CA ARG A 175 4.16 13.03 -35.77
C ARG A 175 3.25 13.20 -34.56
N LEU A 176 2.81 12.10 -33.94
CA LEU A 176 2.07 12.14 -32.67
C LEU A 176 2.87 12.82 -31.56
N ARG A 177 4.19 12.65 -31.54
CA ARG A 177 5.05 13.31 -30.54
C ARG A 177 5.14 14.83 -30.77
N VAL A 178 5.19 15.28 -32.03
CA VAL A 178 5.10 16.72 -32.36
C VAL A 178 3.73 17.26 -31.97
N LEU A 179 2.66 16.54 -32.34
CA LEU A 179 1.29 16.87 -31.94
C LEU A 179 1.14 17.03 -30.42
N ALA A 180 1.67 16.08 -29.65
CA ALA A 180 1.60 16.11 -28.18
C ALA A 180 2.36 17.31 -27.60
N ASP A 181 3.49 17.69 -28.19
CA ASP A 181 4.29 18.85 -27.80
C ASP A 181 3.57 20.18 -28.11
N ASP A 182 2.95 20.29 -29.30
CA ASP A 182 2.13 21.45 -29.68
C ASP A 182 0.94 21.63 -28.71
N LEU A 183 0.28 20.53 -28.31
CA LEU A 183 -0.83 20.57 -27.35
C LEU A 183 -0.40 21.05 -25.96
N LEU A 184 0.83 20.75 -25.51
CA LEU A 184 1.38 21.31 -24.27
C LEU A 184 1.52 22.83 -24.36
N THR A 185 1.98 23.35 -25.49
CA THR A 185 2.08 24.80 -25.72
C THR A 185 0.70 25.46 -25.69
N GLU A 186 -0.29 24.86 -26.36
CA GLU A 186 -1.68 25.33 -26.33
C GLU A 186 -2.26 25.37 -24.91
N LEU A 187 -1.97 24.37 -24.06
CA LEU A 187 -2.38 24.39 -22.66
C LEU A 187 -1.87 25.64 -21.93
N TYR A 188 -0.59 25.99 -22.10
CA TYR A 188 -0.04 27.21 -21.48
C TYR A 188 -0.65 28.48 -22.05
N LEU A 189 -0.87 28.55 -23.36
CA LEU A 189 -1.51 29.70 -23.99
C LEU A 189 -2.93 29.94 -23.43
N ARG A 190 -3.69 28.87 -23.14
CA ARG A 190 -5.05 28.96 -22.59
C ARG A 190 -5.11 29.17 -21.07
N ALA A 191 -4.01 28.98 -20.34
CA ALA A 191 -4.00 28.99 -18.88
C ALA A 191 -4.62 30.24 -18.23
N PRO A 192 -4.41 31.49 -18.73
CA PRO A 192 -4.93 32.68 -18.06
C PRO A 192 -6.46 32.80 -18.04
N TRP A 193 -7.17 32.18 -18.99
CA TRP A 193 -8.64 32.25 -19.10
C TRP A 193 -9.34 30.89 -19.02
N LYS A 194 -8.60 29.77 -19.03
CA LYS A 194 -9.12 28.41 -18.85
C LYS A 194 -8.32 27.67 -17.77
N SER A 195 -8.45 28.10 -16.52
CA SER A 195 -7.71 27.54 -15.38
C SER A 195 -8.41 26.35 -14.73
N ALA A 196 -9.75 26.31 -14.72
CA ALA A 196 -10.53 25.19 -14.21
C ALA A 196 -10.31 23.94 -15.08
N GLY A 197 -9.84 22.84 -14.49
CA GLY A 197 -9.51 21.60 -15.20
C GLY A 197 -8.10 21.57 -15.84
N TRP A 198 -7.37 22.68 -15.81
CA TRP A 198 -6.06 22.79 -16.46
C TRP A 198 -5.04 21.78 -15.95
N ARG A 199 -5.02 21.52 -14.62
CA ARG A 199 -4.08 20.57 -14.01
C ARG A 199 -4.31 19.13 -14.51
N ALA A 200 -5.57 18.71 -14.62
CA ALA A 200 -5.92 17.39 -15.16
C ALA A 200 -5.53 17.27 -16.64
N ALA A 201 -5.78 18.32 -17.43
CA ALA A 201 -5.37 18.36 -18.83
C ALA A 201 -3.83 18.33 -18.99
N PHE A 202 -3.10 19.04 -18.12
CA PHE A 202 -1.64 19.00 -18.09
C PHE A 202 -1.11 17.60 -17.78
N VAL A 203 -1.69 16.90 -16.79
CA VAL A 203 -1.35 15.51 -16.49
C VAL A 203 -1.55 14.62 -17.72
N HIS A 204 -2.68 14.72 -18.41
CA HIS A 204 -2.92 13.96 -19.64
C HIS A 204 -1.94 14.31 -20.76
N ALA A 205 -1.61 15.60 -20.97
CA ALA A 205 -0.64 15.99 -21.98
C ALA A 205 0.75 15.40 -21.69
N THR A 206 1.22 15.49 -20.45
CA THR A 206 2.50 14.89 -20.04
C THR A 206 2.48 13.36 -20.13
N ALA A 207 1.35 12.71 -19.82
CA ALA A 207 1.18 11.27 -19.95
C ALA A 207 1.26 10.81 -21.42
N ALA A 208 0.65 11.55 -22.36
CA ALA A 208 0.75 11.27 -23.79
C ALA A 208 2.20 11.35 -24.28
N VAL A 209 2.93 12.40 -23.89
CA VAL A 209 4.35 12.57 -24.23
C VAL A 209 5.20 11.47 -23.59
N ALA A 210 4.94 11.09 -22.35
CA ALA A 210 5.62 10.02 -21.63
C ALA A 210 5.50 8.68 -22.36
N LEU A 211 4.28 8.28 -22.74
CA LEU A 211 4.03 7.07 -23.52
C LEU A 211 4.77 7.07 -24.86
N LEU A 212 4.73 8.20 -25.59
CA LEU A 212 5.43 8.32 -26.88
C LEU A 212 6.95 8.23 -26.71
N ARG A 213 7.52 8.80 -25.64
CA ARG A 213 8.95 8.66 -25.30
C ARG A 213 9.30 7.21 -24.95
N TYR A 214 8.45 6.53 -24.18
CA TYR A 214 8.65 5.13 -23.79
C TYR A 214 8.60 4.20 -25.00
N HIS A 215 7.58 4.31 -25.86
CA HIS A 215 7.49 3.57 -27.11
C HIS A 215 8.69 3.82 -28.02
N ALA A 216 9.17 5.07 -28.13
CA ALA A 216 10.37 5.37 -28.91
C ALA A 216 11.63 4.69 -28.35
N ALA A 217 11.73 4.54 -27.03
CA ALA A 217 12.79 3.79 -26.37
C ALA A 217 12.65 2.27 -26.59
N ALA A 218 11.41 1.74 -26.55
CA ALA A 218 11.13 0.33 -26.82
C ALA A 218 11.47 -0.06 -28.27
N ALA A 219 11.26 0.84 -29.23
CA ALA A 219 11.65 0.63 -30.62
C ALA A 219 13.17 0.80 -30.90
N ALA A 220 13.99 1.13 -29.91
CA ALA A 220 15.44 1.27 -30.10
C ALA A 220 16.09 -0.11 -30.37
N PRO A 221 16.97 -0.24 -31.38
CA PRO A 221 17.59 -1.52 -31.75
C PRO A 221 18.75 -1.86 -30.81
N LEU A 222 18.42 -2.15 -29.55
CA LEU A 222 19.37 -2.50 -28.48
C LEU A 222 19.31 -4.01 -28.20
N ALA A 223 20.41 -4.54 -27.64
CA ALA A 223 20.44 -5.90 -27.07
C ALA A 223 19.47 -6.01 -25.88
N GLN A 224 19.06 -7.23 -25.52
CA GLN A 224 17.96 -7.45 -24.57
C GLN A 224 18.23 -6.83 -23.18
N GLU A 225 19.43 -7.00 -22.64
CA GLU A 225 19.81 -6.50 -21.32
C GLU A 225 19.92 -4.97 -21.30
N GLU A 226 20.56 -4.40 -22.34
CA GLU A 226 20.67 -2.94 -22.51
C GLU A 226 19.30 -2.30 -22.72
N ARG A 227 18.43 -2.98 -23.47
CA ARG A 227 17.05 -2.54 -23.70
C ARG A 227 16.25 -2.53 -22.41
N PHE A 228 16.31 -3.59 -21.61
CA PHE A 228 15.62 -3.65 -20.32
C PHE A 228 16.09 -2.50 -19.42
N ALA A 229 17.41 -2.36 -19.23
CA ALA A 229 18.00 -1.28 -18.44
C ALA A 229 17.56 0.10 -18.96
N ARG A 230 17.50 0.29 -20.28
CA ARG A 230 17.05 1.53 -20.91
C ARG A 230 15.58 1.82 -20.64
N LEU A 231 14.70 0.82 -20.73
CA LEU A 231 13.26 1.00 -20.51
C LEU A 231 12.95 1.33 -19.06
N VAL A 232 13.55 0.61 -18.11
CA VAL A 232 13.40 0.93 -16.68
C VAL A 232 13.96 2.33 -16.38
N ALA A 233 15.13 2.68 -16.91
CA ALA A 233 15.68 4.03 -16.77
C ALA A 233 14.76 5.13 -17.34
N VAL A 234 14.06 4.87 -18.46
CA VAL A 234 13.08 5.81 -19.03
C VAL A 234 11.86 5.91 -18.13
N ARG A 235 11.33 4.81 -17.59
CA ARG A 235 10.22 4.84 -16.61
C ARG A 235 10.60 5.68 -15.40
N ASP A 236 11.76 5.44 -14.80
CA ASP A 236 12.26 6.20 -13.64
C ASP A 236 12.49 7.69 -13.94
N ALA A 237 12.97 8.03 -15.14
CA ALA A 237 13.08 9.43 -15.55
C ALA A 237 11.71 10.12 -15.67
N LEU A 238 10.69 9.41 -16.18
CA LEU A 238 9.32 9.91 -16.24
C LEU A 238 8.70 10.02 -14.84
N MET A 239 8.98 9.07 -13.94
CA MET A 239 8.60 9.15 -12.53
C MET A 239 9.21 10.38 -11.84
N ALA A 240 10.49 10.66 -12.08
CA ALA A 240 11.15 11.86 -11.56
C ALA A 240 10.53 13.16 -12.13
N GLU A 241 10.25 13.20 -13.44
CA GLU A 241 9.55 14.33 -14.08
C GLU A 241 8.17 14.57 -13.43
N ASN A 242 7.45 13.50 -13.16
CA ASN A 242 6.17 13.54 -12.46
C ASN A 242 6.29 14.07 -11.03
N LEU A 243 7.25 13.58 -10.25
CA LEU A 243 7.50 14.05 -8.88
C LEU A 243 7.86 15.53 -8.82
N LEU A 244 8.67 16.03 -9.77
CA LEU A 244 9.02 17.44 -9.87
C LEU A 244 7.79 18.31 -10.21
N ALA A 245 6.93 17.83 -11.10
CA ALA A 245 5.69 18.52 -11.44
C ALA A 245 4.68 18.52 -10.27
N ILE A 246 4.55 17.41 -9.54
CA ILE A 246 3.77 17.34 -8.30
C ILE A 246 4.33 18.31 -7.26
N ARG A 247 5.66 18.36 -7.09
CA ARG A 247 6.33 19.32 -6.21
C ARG A 247 5.99 20.75 -6.53
N SER A 248 6.10 21.12 -7.80
CA SER A 248 5.76 22.46 -8.27
C SER A 248 4.30 22.82 -7.93
N ALA A 249 3.38 21.87 -8.13
CA ALA A 249 1.97 22.07 -7.81
C ALA A 249 1.68 22.20 -6.31
N GLU A 250 2.37 21.43 -5.46
CA GLU A 250 2.14 21.36 -4.01
C GLU A 250 3.02 22.32 -3.18
N ALA A 251 3.99 23.01 -3.79
CA ALA A 251 5.01 23.82 -3.10
C ALA A 251 4.44 24.87 -2.11
N HIS A 252 3.24 25.38 -2.37
CA HIS A 252 2.57 26.39 -1.53
C HIS A 252 1.66 25.80 -0.44
N ARG A 253 1.51 24.47 -0.41
CA ARG A 253 0.58 23.75 0.49
C ARG A 253 1.34 22.98 1.57
N GLY A 254 2.47 22.39 1.22
CA GLY A 254 3.36 21.72 2.15
C GLY A 254 4.14 20.56 1.53
N PRO A 255 4.86 19.78 2.35
CA PRO A 255 5.56 18.59 1.90
C PRO A 255 4.61 17.48 1.37
N THR A 256 5.17 16.58 0.56
CA THR A 256 4.54 15.38 -0.03
C THR A 256 5.32 14.18 0.45
N LEU A 257 4.60 13.18 0.94
CA LEU A 257 5.13 11.84 1.16
C LEU A 257 5.15 11.09 -0.17
N VAL A 258 6.27 10.50 -0.56
CA VAL A 258 6.38 9.60 -1.72
C VAL A 258 6.47 8.18 -1.22
N PHE A 259 5.70 7.26 -1.80
CA PHE A 259 5.72 5.85 -1.45
C PHE A 259 5.85 4.96 -2.68
N ALA A 260 6.88 4.11 -2.70
CA ALA A 260 7.22 3.23 -3.82
C ALA A 260 8.21 2.16 -3.38
N HIS A 261 8.55 1.26 -4.29
CA HIS A 261 9.66 0.32 -4.07
C HIS A 261 10.99 1.05 -3.81
N ASN A 262 11.84 0.50 -2.94
CA ASN A 262 13.17 1.05 -2.59
C ASN A 262 13.99 1.40 -3.84
N ALA A 263 13.97 0.52 -4.84
CA ALA A 263 14.70 0.69 -6.10
C ALA A 263 14.28 1.94 -6.90
N HIS A 264 13.08 2.46 -6.69
CA HIS A 264 12.63 3.72 -7.31
C HIS A 264 13.03 4.96 -6.48
N LEU A 265 13.30 4.82 -5.18
CA LEU A 265 13.46 5.95 -4.26
C LEU A 265 14.91 6.13 -3.74
N GLN A 266 15.76 5.13 -3.85
CA GLN A 266 17.13 5.23 -3.40
C GLN A 266 17.93 6.30 -4.15
N ARG A 267 18.89 6.95 -3.46
CA ARG A 267 19.73 8.02 -4.04
C ARG A 267 20.85 7.51 -4.95
N HIS A 268 21.24 6.25 -4.78
CA HIS A 268 22.28 5.60 -5.55
C HIS A 268 21.68 4.83 -6.75
N GLN A 269 22.52 4.35 -7.67
CA GLN A 269 22.04 3.59 -8.81
C GLN A 269 21.32 2.31 -8.38
N SER A 270 20.21 2.03 -9.03
CA SER A 270 19.44 0.81 -8.83
C SER A 270 20.07 -0.30 -9.65
N THR A 271 20.04 -1.52 -9.12
CA THR A 271 20.62 -2.69 -9.79
C THR A 271 19.67 -3.88 -9.74
N MET A 272 19.77 -4.76 -10.74
CA MET A 272 19.03 -6.02 -10.79
C MET A 272 19.81 -7.06 -11.60
N THR A 273 19.65 -8.34 -11.27
CA THR A 273 20.18 -9.44 -12.08
C THR A 273 19.11 -9.92 -13.05
N LEU A 274 19.39 -9.84 -14.34
CA LEU A 274 18.56 -10.34 -15.43
C LEU A 274 19.35 -11.40 -16.21
N ALA A 275 18.87 -12.65 -16.23
CA ALA A 275 19.53 -13.78 -16.93
C ALA A 275 21.05 -13.85 -16.68
N ASP A 276 21.43 -13.87 -15.39
CA ASP A 276 22.84 -13.88 -14.91
C ASP A 276 23.67 -12.62 -15.25
N THR A 277 23.06 -11.58 -15.83
CA THR A 277 23.70 -10.29 -16.12
C THR A 277 23.21 -9.23 -15.15
N GLN A 278 24.14 -8.53 -14.51
CA GLN A 278 23.79 -7.38 -13.66
C GLN A 278 23.53 -6.14 -14.53
N VAL A 279 22.33 -5.58 -14.43
CA VAL A 279 21.95 -4.32 -15.04
C VAL A 279 21.84 -3.23 -13.98
N SER A 280 22.12 -1.98 -14.37
CA SER A 280 22.01 -0.82 -13.48
C SER A 280 21.42 0.39 -14.20
N TRP A 281 20.73 1.24 -13.45
CA TRP A 281 20.14 2.48 -13.96
C TRP A 281 20.04 3.54 -12.84
N ALA A 282 19.79 4.78 -13.24
CA ALA A 282 19.42 5.83 -12.28
C ALA A 282 17.92 5.72 -11.98
N GLY A 283 17.56 5.31 -10.76
CA GLY A 283 16.18 5.34 -10.28
C GLY A 283 15.65 6.77 -10.13
N ALA A 284 14.33 6.93 -9.97
CA ALA A 284 13.70 8.23 -9.82
C ALA A 284 14.28 9.01 -8.62
N GLY A 285 14.52 8.33 -7.50
CA GLY A 285 15.13 8.88 -6.29
C GLY A 285 16.56 9.41 -6.52
N ALA A 286 17.36 8.72 -7.32
CA ALA A 286 18.71 9.17 -7.68
C ALA A 286 18.67 10.47 -8.50
N ILE A 287 17.71 10.57 -9.44
CA ILE A 287 17.49 11.78 -10.25
C ILE A 287 16.99 12.93 -9.34
N ILE A 288 16.00 12.66 -8.49
CA ILE A 288 15.42 13.66 -7.57
C ILE A 288 16.46 14.15 -6.56
N ALA A 289 17.26 13.26 -5.97
CA ALA A 289 18.32 13.61 -5.04
C ALA A 289 19.34 14.57 -5.68
N SER A 290 19.72 14.31 -6.94
CA SER A 290 20.65 15.17 -7.69
C SER A 290 20.09 16.56 -7.94
N LEU A 291 18.77 16.69 -8.18
CA LEU A 291 18.13 17.96 -8.53
C LEU A 291 17.64 18.76 -7.32
N LEU A 292 17.29 18.10 -6.21
CA LEU A 292 16.73 18.75 -5.02
C LEU A 292 17.68 18.82 -3.83
N GLY A 293 18.76 18.02 -3.82
CA GLY A 293 19.71 17.95 -2.72
C GLY A 293 19.02 17.60 -1.40
N ASP A 294 19.33 18.35 -0.35
CA ASP A 294 18.84 18.15 1.02
C ASP A 294 17.32 18.33 1.19
N ARG A 295 16.62 18.81 0.14
CA ARG A 295 15.15 18.88 0.13
C ARG A 295 14.48 17.54 -0.19
N TYR A 296 15.27 16.50 -0.43
CA TYR A 296 14.82 15.13 -0.61
C TYR A 296 15.41 14.23 0.49
N ALA A 297 14.54 13.58 1.26
CA ALA A 297 14.91 12.58 2.26
C ALA A 297 14.38 11.20 1.88
N VAL A 298 15.11 10.14 2.22
CA VAL A 298 14.77 8.74 1.89
C VAL A 298 14.81 7.88 3.16
N ILE A 299 13.68 7.26 3.46
CA ILE A 299 13.55 6.16 4.42
C ILE A 299 13.42 4.87 3.62
N ALA A 300 14.42 4.01 3.62
CA ALA A 300 14.34 2.73 2.92
C ALA A 300 13.63 1.66 3.76
N GLY A 301 12.78 0.86 3.15
CA GLY A 301 12.08 -0.25 3.80
C GLY A 301 12.96 -1.50 3.90
N SER A 302 12.78 -2.28 4.95
CA SER A 302 13.53 -3.52 5.20
C SER A 302 12.62 -4.56 5.85
N LEU A 303 12.72 -5.82 5.43
CA LEU A 303 11.83 -6.90 5.88
C LEU A 303 12.64 -8.10 6.39
N GLY A 304 12.37 -8.54 7.61
CA GLY A 304 12.97 -9.76 8.16
C GLY A 304 12.35 -11.02 7.57
N ALA A 305 11.10 -11.31 7.89
CA ALA A 305 10.35 -12.47 7.42
C ALA A 305 8.96 -12.10 6.91
N SER A 306 8.41 -12.89 6.01
CA SER A 306 7.01 -12.80 5.57
C SER A 306 6.51 -14.19 5.17
N PRO A 307 5.71 -14.85 6.03
CA PRO A 307 5.09 -16.13 5.69
C PRO A 307 4.20 -16.05 4.45
N ALA A 308 3.43 -14.97 4.29
CA ALA A 308 2.63 -14.69 3.10
C ALA A 308 3.43 -14.77 1.78
N LEU A 309 4.70 -14.36 1.80
CA LEU A 309 5.59 -14.39 0.62
C LEU A 309 6.54 -15.59 0.59
N GLY A 310 6.49 -16.45 1.60
CA GLY A 310 7.45 -17.55 1.78
C GLY A 310 8.88 -17.07 2.05
N ILE A 311 9.04 -15.88 2.64
CA ILE A 311 10.32 -15.30 3.02
C ILE A 311 10.63 -15.72 4.47
N GLY A 312 11.61 -16.60 4.64
CA GLY A 312 12.06 -17.05 5.96
C GLY A 312 12.79 -15.98 6.78
N PRO A 313 13.13 -16.25 8.05
CA PRO A 313 13.93 -15.32 8.86
C PRO A 313 15.34 -15.13 8.26
N PRO A 314 15.95 -13.94 8.42
CA PRO A 314 17.29 -13.66 7.94
C PRO A 314 18.36 -14.31 8.85
N ALA A 315 19.55 -14.55 8.29
CA ALA A 315 20.70 -14.98 9.08
C ALA A 315 21.24 -13.82 9.93
N ALA A 316 21.75 -14.11 11.13
CA ALA A 316 22.24 -13.09 12.05
C ALA A 316 23.42 -12.23 11.54
N SER A 317 24.10 -12.67 10.46
CA SER A 317 25.18 -11.93 9.80
C SER A 317 24.70 -10.88 8.80
N THR A 318 23.42 -10.88 8.42
CA THR A 318 22.89 -9.93 7.42
C THR A 318 22.41 -8.63 8.07
N TYR A 319 22.19 -7.58 7.26
CA TYR A 319 21.62 -6.33 7.74
C TYR A 319 20.29 -6.55 8.49
N GLU A 320 19.34 -7.25 7.88
CA GLU A 320 18.04 -7.56 8.48
C GLU A 320 18.18 -8.41 9.76
N GLY A 321 19.07 -9.41 9.75
CA GLY A 321 19.37 -10.21 10.93
C GLY A 321 19.90 -9.36 12.08
N GLY A 322 20.74 -8.37 11.79
CA GLY A 322 21.20 -7.38 12.76
C GLY A 322 20.06 -6.52 13.32
N LEU A 323 19.17 -6.04 12.45
CA LEU A 323 18.08 -5.11 12.75
C LEU A 323 16.96 -5.72 13.59
N GLN A 324 16.70 -7.02 13.50
CA GLN A 324 15.64 -7.67 14.28
C GLN A 324 16.09 -8.26 15.63
N ARG A 325 17.37 -8.14 16.02
CA ARG A 325 17.87 -8.74 17.27
C ARG A 325 17.26 -8.15 18.54
N GLU A 326 16.87 -6.88 18.49
CA GLU A 326 16.50 -6.12 19.70
C GLU A 326 14.99 -6.04 19.90
N THR A 327 14.20 -6.26 18.85
CA THR A 327 12.74 -6.13 18.92
C THR A 327 12.05 -6.85 17.78
N ASP A 328 10.86 -7.38 18.07
CA ASP A 328 9.94 -7.99 17.10
C ASP A 328 8.92 -6.98 16.54
N LEU A 329 9.12 -5.67 16.79
CA LEU A 329 8.23 -4.61 16.33
C LEU A 329 8.87 -3.76 15.22
N PRO A 330 8.06 -3.19 14.32
CA PRO A 330 8.57 -2.24 13.34
C PRO A 330 9.23 -1.04 13.99
N ARG A 331 10.29 -0.56 13.37
CA ARG A 331 11.02 0.62 13.87
C ARG A 331 11.67 1.41 12.76
N TYR A 332 11.76 2.71 13.02
CA TYR A 332 12.58 3.63 12.24
C TYR A 332 13.91 3.82 12.95
N LEU A 333 15.02 3.72 12.21
CA LEU A 333 16.38 3.87 12.72
C LEU A 333 17.16 4.81 11.80
N PRO A 334 18.01 5.72 12.33
CA PRO A 334 18.97 6.42 11.50
C PRO A 334 19.84 5.42 10.73
N ALA A 335 20.04 5.64 9.44
CA ALA A 335 20.87 4.74 8.64
C ALA A 335 22.33 4.76 9.13
N SER A 336 22.78 5.91 9.68
CA SER A 336 24.10 6.09 10.31
C SER A 336 24.37 5.18 11.50
N ASP A 337 23.33 4.68 12.16
CA ASP A 337 23.46 3.83 13.36
C ASP A 337 23.61 2.35 12.99
N ILE A 338 23.45 2.01 11.71
CA ILE A 338 23.50 0.63 11.22
C ILE A 338 24.94 0.29 10.82
N GLY A 339 25.53 -0.64 11.57
CA GLY A 339 26.87 -1.16 11.28
C GLY A 339 26.92 -2.00 9.99
N VAL A 340 28.15 -2.25 9.52
CA VAL A 340 28.39 -3.10 8.34
C VAL A 340 27.88 -4.53 8.60
N ALA A 341 27.15 -5.08 7.64
CA ALA A 341 26.68 -6.46 7.64
C ALA A 341 26.64 -7.03 6.22
N GLU A 342 26.31 -8.32 6.09
CA GLU A 342 26.18 -8.98 4.80
C GLU A 342 24.85 -8.64 4.13
N GLN A 343 24.85 -8.51 2.80
CA GLN A 343 23.61 -8.51 2.04
C GLN A 343 23.02 -9.92 2.06
N ARG A 344 21.72 -10.01 2.33
CA ARG A 344 21.00 -11.29 2.32
C ARG A 344 20.87 -11.83 0.90
N THR A 345 20.98 -13.15 0.71
CA THR A 345 20.61 -13.79 -0.56
C THR A 345 19.11 -13.65 -0.81
N HIS A 346 18.72 -13.28 -2.03
CA HIS A 346 17.33 -13.02 -2.38
C HIS A 346 17.02 -13.42 -3.83
N ASP A 347 15.74 -13.37 -4.19
CA ASP A 347 15.26 -13.45 -5.56
C ASP A 347 14.39 -12.21 -5.90
N TYR A 348 13.62 -12.26 -6.98
CA TYR A 348 12.81 -11.14 -7.46
C TYR A 348 11.64 -10.76 -6.54
N ARG A 349 11.28 -11.57 -5.54
CA ARG A 349 10.15 -11.30 -4.62
C ARG A 349 10.47 -10.24 -3.56
N TYR A 350 11.76 -10.02 -3.29
CA TYR A 350 12.24 -9.18 -2.19
C TYR A 350 13.63 -8.63 -2.48
N PHE A 351 13.84 -7.33 -2.25
CA PHE A 351 15.12 -6.65 -2.43
C PHE A 351 15.70 -6.26 -1.05
N PRO A 352 16.70 -7.00 -0.53
CA PRO A 352 17.30 -6.75 0.77
C PRO A 352 18.11 -5.46 0.80
N LEU A 353 18.42 -5.03 2.02
CA LEU A 353 19.37 -3.97 2.23
C LEU A 353 20.77 -4.40 1.76
N ASP A 354 21.44 -3.48 1.07
CA ASP A 354 22.86 -3.57 0.75
C ASP A 354 23.63 -2.39 1.35
N ARG A 355 24.95 -2.41 1.21
CA ARG A 355 25.81 -1.34 1.73
C ARG A 355 25.44 0.03 1.17
N ALA A 356 25.16 0.12 -0.14
CA ALA A 356 24.86 1.38 -0.79
C ALA A 356 23.54 1.98 -0.28
N THR A 357 22.56 1.13 0.02
CA THR A 357 21.30 1.55 0.65
C THR A 357 21.55 2.16 2.02
N ILE A 358 22.34 1.52 2.88
CA ILE A 358 22.69 2.06 4.20
C ILE A 358 23.46 3.38 4.10
N GLU A 359 24.44 3.45 3.20
CA GLU A 359 25.30 4.64 3.03
C GLU A 359 24.54 5.87 2.49
N HIS A 360 23.42 5.65 1.80
CA HIS A 360 22.70 6.71 1.07
C HIS A 360 21.27 6.96 1.54
N ALA A 361 20.72 6.18 2.48
CA ALA A 361 19.44 6.47 3.13
C ALA A 361 19.63 7.42 4.33
N ASP A 362 18.59 8.17 4.70
CA ASP A 362 18.59 8.92 5.97
C ASP A 362 18.21 8.01 7.14
N ALA A 363 17.22 7.14 6.90
CA ALA A 363 16.72 6.20 7.88
C ALA A 363 16.28 4.88 7.23
N ILE A 364 16.13 3.85 8.04
CA ILE A 364 15.58 2.56 7.66
C ILE A 364 14.29 2.31 8.45
N LEU A 365 13.21 1.98 7.74
CA LEU A 365 12.02 1.36 8.32
C LEU A 365 12.20 -0.16 8.26
N HIS A 366 12.48 -0.79 9.40
CA HIS A 366 12.58 -2.24 9.47
C HIS A 366 11.29 -2.85 10.01
N VAL A 367 10.75 -3.84 9.29
CA VAL A 367 9.62 -4.69 9.68
C VAL A 367 10.16 -6.10 9.95
N PRO A 368 10.20 -6.56 11.22
CA PRO A 368 10.78 -7.87 11.54
C PRO A 368 10.03 -9.03 10.91
N THR A 369 8.70 -9.02 11.00
CA THR A 369 7.84 -10.06 10.41
C THR A 369 6.55 -9.42 9.91
N GLY A 370 6.14 -9.76 8.69
CA GLY A 370 4.79 -9.44 8.17
C GLY A 370 3.68 -9.98 9.08
N VAL A 371 2.52 -9.34 9.07
CA VAL A 371 1.36 -9.80 9.88
C VAL A 371 0.28 -10.32 8.96
N ASP A 372 0.01 -11.61 9.04
CA ASP A 372 -1.08 -12.27 8.36
C ASP A 372 -1.87 -13.18 9.32
N ALA A 373 -2.93 -13.79 8.81
CA ALA A 373 -3.79 -14.70 9.56
C ALA A 373 -3.02 -15.92 10.12
N VAL A 374 -1.98 -16.39 9.44
CA VAL A 374 -1.16 -17.54 9.86
C VAL A 374 -0.25 -17.15 11.02
N VAL A 375 0.45 -16.01 10.92
CA VAL A 375 1.30 -15.46 11.98
C VAL A 375 0.51 -15.27 13.27
N LEU A 376 -0.72 -14.74 13.18
CA LEU A 376 -1.57 -14.60 14.35
C LEU A 376 -2.06 -15.94 14.88
N ALA A 377 -2.38 -16.90 14.02
CA ALA A 377 -2.77 -18.24 14.45
C ALA A 377 -1.63 -18.92 15.24
N ASP A 378 -0.40 -18.86 14.72
CA ASP A 378 0.79 -19.41 15.39
C ASP A 378 1.03 -18.75 16.75
N ARG A 379 0.85 -17.42 16.85
CA ARG A 379 0.91 -16.70 18.12
C ARG A 379 -0.13 -17.20 19.14
N ILE A 380 -1.35 -17.48 18.70
CA ILE A 380 -2.43 -17.95 19.57
C ILE A 380 -2.18 -19.40 20.00
N VAL A 381 -1.73 -20.27 19.09
CA VAL A 381 -1.42 -21.68 19.38
C VAL A 381 -0.23 -21.83 20.32
N ALA A 382 0.71 -20.88 20.32
CA ALA A 382 1.83 -20.87 21.25
C ALA A 382 1.40 -20.69 22.73
N LEU A 383 0.16 -20.25 22.99
CA LEU A 383 -0.35 -20.11 24.36
C LEU A 383 -0.64 -21.48 24.99
N PRO A 384 -0.42 -21.66 26.31
CA PRO A 384 -0.56 -22.97 26.96
C PRO A 384 -1.97 -23.56 26.84
N GLY A 385 -2.06 -24.82 26.45
CA GLY A 385 -3.32 -25.58 26.42
C GLY A 385 -4.33 -25.10 25.37
N VAL A 386 -3.86 -24.38 24.34
CA VAL A 386 -4.70 -23.95 23.22
C VAL A 386 -4.79 -25.04 22.16
N GLU A 387 -6.01 -25.31 21.71
CA GLU A 387 -6.29 -26.11 20.51
C GLU A 387 -6.88 -25.24 19.42
N GLN A 388 -6.36 -25.38 18.20
CA GLN A 388 -6.92 -24.77 17.00
C GLN A 388 -7.84 -25.76 16.28
N VAL A 389 -8.97 -25.26 15.81
CA VAL A 389 -9.85 -25.92 14.84
C VAL A 389 -9.96 -25.02 13.62
N VAL A 390 -9.60 -25.54 12.45
CA VAL A 390 -9.90 -24.92 11.15
C VAL A 390 -11.24 -25.49 10.72
N ALA A 391 -12.25 -24.64 10.53
CA ALA A 391 -13.56 -25.08 10.10
C ALA A 391 -13.47 -25.66 8.68
N SER A 392 -14.08 -26.83 8.50
CA SER A 392 -14.05 -27.56 7.24
C SER A 392 -15.26 -28.48 7.10
N GLU A 393 -15.45 -29.04 5.91
CA GLU A 393 -16.51 -30.03 5.68
C GLU A 393 -16.29 -31.27 6.56
N GLU A 394 -15.05 -31.74 6.69
CA GLU A 394 -14.70 -32.99 7.37
C GLU A 394 -15.00 -32.97 8.86
N ASN A 395 -14.97 -31.80 9.50
CA ASN A 395 -15.33 -31.65 10.91
C ASN A 395 -16.78 -31.22 11.13
N GLY A 396 -17.58 -31.15 10.05
CA GLY A 396 -19.01 -30.82 10.08
C GLY A 396 -19.29 -29.34 10.38
N SER A 397 -18.33 -28.45 10.15
CA SER A 397 -18.56 -27.00 10.29
C SER A 397 -19.48 -26.48 9.18
N PRO A 398 -20.30 -25.45 9.45
CA PRO A 398 -21.09 -24.80 8.42
C PRO A 398 -20.21 -24.30 7.27
N GLU A 399 -20.68 -24.45 6.03
CA GLU A 399 -19.96 -24.03 4.82
C GLU A 399 -19.53 -22.56 4.86
N ALA A 400 -20.40 -21.69 5.41
CA ALA A 400 -20.12 -20.27 5.57
C ALA A 400 -18.93 -19.94 6.51
N ALA A 401 -18.39 -20.92 7.24
CA ALA A 401 -17.24 -20.75 8.13
C ALA A 401 -15.99 -21.50 7.65
N TRP A 402 -16.03 -22.19 6.50
CA TRP A 402 -14.89 -22.98 6.05
C TRP A 402 -13.63 -22.11 5.86
N GLY A 403 -12.49 -22.61 6.36
CA GLY A 403 -11.22 -21.87 6.40
C GLY A 403 -11.02 -21.03 7.67
N ASP A 404 -12.10 -20.63 8.36
CA ASP A 404 -12.01 -19.86 9.60
C ASP A 404 -11.31 -20.66 10.70
N ARG A 405 -10.55 -19.96 11.55
CA ARG A 405 -9.77 -20.56 12.64
C ARG A 405 -10.40 -20.22 13.98
N PHE A 406 -10.65 -21.24 14.78
CA PHE A 406 -11.25 -21.13 16.11
C PHE A 406 -10.28 -21.66 17.16
N PHE A 407 -10.08 -20.90 18.24
CA PHE A 407 -9.10 -21.23 19.28
C PHE A 407 -9.79 -21.47 20.63
N PHE A 408 -9.52 -22.63 21.22
CA PHE A 408 -10.15 -23.13 22.44
C PHE A 408 -9.13 -23.43 23.52
N VAL A 409 -9.59 -23.50 24.77
CA VAL A 409 -8.80 -24.07 25.88
C VAL A 409 -9.54 -25.31 26.39
N GLY A 410 -8.85 -26.44 26.38
CA GLY A 410 -9.36 -27.74 26.83
C GLY A 410 -10.22 -28.49 25.80
N PRO A 411 -10.39 -29.81 25.99
CA PRO A 411 -10.98 -30.71 24.98
C PRO A 411 -12.49 -30.54 24.82
N ASP A 412 -13.17 -29.82 25.73
CA ASP A 412 -14.62 -29.63 25.69
C ASP A 412 -15.07 -28.61 24.63
N ARG A 413 -14.13 -27.86 24.04
CA ARG A 413 -14.32 -26.93 22.89
C ARG A 413 -15.59 -26.09 22.98
N ARG A 414 -15.98 -25.70 24.20
CA ARG A 414 -17.31 -25.12 24.48
C ARG A 414 -17.53 -23.76 23.82
N GLN A 415 -16.52 -22.91 23.88
CA GLN A 415 -16.58 -21.55 23.33
C GLN A 415 -15.18 -21.10 22.96
N PRO A 416 -14.95 -20.64 21.70
CA PRO A 416 -13.66 -20.10 21.32
C PRO A 416 -13.40 -18.81 22.08
N PHE A 417 -12.17 -18.60 22.52
CA PHE A 417 -11.76 -17.34 23.15
C PHE A 417 -11.15 -16.36 22.14
N ALA A 418 -10.70 -16.89 20.99
CA ALA A 418 -10.28 -16.13 19.84
C ALA A 418 -10.78 -16.80 18.56
N THR A 419 -11.03 -16.01 17.52
CA THR A 419 -11.24 -16.52 16.15
C THR A 419 -10.53 -15.64 15.13
N ILE A 420 -10.12 -16.24 14.01
CA ILE A 420 -9.67 -15.52 12.82
C ILE A 420 -10.61 -15.92 11.69
N VAL A 421 -11.32 -14.95 11.14
CA VAL A 421 -12.34 -15.17 10.10
C VAL A 421 -11.97 -14.40 8.83
N GLU A 422 -12.18 -15.02 7.67
CA GLU A 422 -11.71 -14.50 6.37
C GLU A 422 -12.85 -14.14 5.41
N HIS A 423 -14.10 -14.39 5.78
CA HIS A 423 -15.27 -14.17 4.93
C HIS A 423 -16.43 -13.55 5.70
N ASP A 424 -17.32 -12.87 5.00
CA ASP A 424 -18.57 -12.40 5.59
C ASP A 424 -19.55 -13.58 5.76
N VAL A 425 -20.39 -13.50 6.79
CA VAL A 425 -21.45 -14.49 7.03
C VAL A 425 -22.80 -13.84 6.69
N PRO A 426 -23.44 -14.21 5.57
CA PRO A 426 -24.68 -13.57 5.12
C PRO A 426 -25.78 -13.56 6.18
N GLY A 427 -26.37 -12.39 6.43
CA GLY A 427 -27.44 -12.20 7.41
C GLY A 427 -26.98 -12.16 8.88
N PHE A 428 -25.68 -12.25 9.14
CA PHE A 428 -25.11 -12.21 10.49
C PHE A 428 -23.95 -11.23 10.63
N ASP A 429 -22.93 -11.35 9.78
CA ASP A 429 -21.65 -10.68 9.95
C ASP A 429 -21.07 -10.20 8.62
N GLU A 430 -21.71 -9.18 8.04
CA GLU A 430 -21.32 -8.53 6.78
C GLU A 430 -20.78 -7.10 7.00
N ALA A 431 -20.87 -6.59 8.23
CA ALA A 431 -20.54 -5.20 8.55
C ALA A 431 -19.03 -4.91 8.40
N ALA A 432 -18.18 -5.93 8.54
CA ALA A 432 -16.74 -5.82 8.42
C ALA A 432 -16.23 -5.92 6.97
N GLN A 433 -17.10 -6.31 6.02
CA GLN A 433 -16.78 -6.44 4.59
C GLN A 433 -15.55 -7.33 4.37
N LEU A 434 -15.56 -8.55 4.90
CA LEU A 434 -14.40 -9.45 4.87
C LEU A 434 -14.20 -10.12 3.52
N ASP A 435 -15.22 -10.21 2.66
CA ASP A 435 -15.13 -10.81 1.31
C ASP A 435 -14.23 -10.04 0.32
N ARG A 436 -13.45 -9.08 0.82
CA ARG A 436 -12.38 -8.40 0.08
C ARG A 436 -11.14 -9.32 0.03
N PRO A 437 -10.46 -9.44 -1.12
CA PRO A 437 -9.25 -10.25 -1.23
C PRO A 437 -8.20 -9.91 -0.16
N GLY A 438 -7.72 -10.94 0.56
CA GLY A 438 -6.66 -10.82 1.56
C GLY A 438 -7.06 -10.12 2.86
N VAL A 439 -8.35 -9.87 3.10
CA VAL A 439 -8.85 -9.29 4.35
C VAL A 439 -9.24 -10.40 5.33
N PHE A 440 -8.84 -10.25 6.59
CA PHE A 440 -9.28 -11.11 7.67
C PHE A 440 -9.55 -10.30 8.94
N ARG A 441 -10.25 -10.92 9.90
CA ARG A 441 -10.57 -10.29 11.19
C ARG A 441 -10.19 -11.19 12.36
N LEU A 442 -9.45 -10.63 13.31
CA LEU A 442 -9.19 -11.24 14.61
C LEU A 442 -10.30 -10.84 15.59
N ASN A 443 -10.87 -11.82 16.29
CA ASN A 443 -11.90 -11.63 17.30
C ASN A 443 -11.43 -12.17 18.66
N LEU A 444 -11.71 -11.46 19.75
CA LEU A 444 -11.24 -11.81 21.10
C LEU A 444 -12.36 -11.69 22.16
N ASP A 445 -12.50 -12.70 23.02
CA ASP A 445 -13.39 -12.70 24.20
C ASP A 445 -12.72 -12.04 25.41
N LEU A 446 -12.89 -10.73 25.54
CA LEU A 446 -12.33 -9.97 26.67
C LEU A 446 -13.24 -9.95 27.90
N GLY A 447 -14.52 -10.27 27.69
CA GLY A 447 -15.54 -10.15 28.72
C GLY A 447 -15.85 -8.72 29.13
N ARG A 448 -16.80 -8.60 30.07
CA ARG A 448 -17.43 -7.31 30.39
C ARG A 448 -16.46 -6.25 30.89
N ALA A 449 -15.61 -6.60 31.85
CA ALA A 449 -14.75 -5.63 32.51
C ALA A 449 -13.72 -5.01 31.55
N GLU A 450 -13.03 -5.85 30.77
CA GLU A 450 -12.01 -5.36 29.85
C GLU A 450 -12.63 -4.70 28.61
N PHE A 451 -13.75 -5.22 28.09
CA PHE A 451 -14.52 -4.56 27.05
C PHE A 451 -14.91 -3.12 27.46
N GLU A 452 -15.47 -2.95 28.66
CA GLU A 452 -15.90 -1.65 29.15
C GLU A 452 -14.72 -0.71 29.39
N ARG A 453 -13.60 -1.24 29.89
CA ARG A 453 -12.36 -0.47 30.04
C ARG A 453 -11.83 0.06 28.70
N LEU A 454 -11.90 -0.76 27.65
CA LEU A 454 -11.37 -0.42 26.32
C LEU A 454 -12.29 0.52 25.54
N LEU A 455 -13.60 0.27 25.57
CA LEU A 455 -14.56 0.95 24.70
C LEU A 455 -15.34 2.07 25.41
N GLY A 456 -15.22 2.18 26.73
CA GLY A 456 -15.85 3.23 27.53
C GLY A 456 -17.35 3.04 27.77
N PHE A 457 -17.91 1.88 27.42
CA PHE A 457 -19.30 1.50 27.71
C PHE A 457 -19.43 -0.02 27.92
N PRO A 458 -20.40 -0.49 28.72
CA PRO A 458 -20.59 -1.91 28.97
C PRO A 458 -21.13 -2.63 27.73
N PRO A 459 -20.83 -3.93 27.52
CA PRO A 459 -21.33 -4.71 26.38
C PRO A 459 -22.84 -4.58 26.11
N LYS A 460 -23.66 -4.50 27.15
CA LYS A 460 -25.12 -4.38 27.04
C LYS A 460 -25.59 -3.07 26.40
N ALA A 461 -24.74 -2.04 26.37
CA ALA A 461 -25.05 -0.75 25.76
C ALA A 461 -24.58 -0.66 24.30
N PHE A 462 -24.08 -1.75 23.70
CA PHE A 462 -23.51 -1.76 22.36
C PHE A 462 -24.45 -1.24 21.28
N GLU A 463 -25.72 -1.63 21.25
CA GLU A 463 -26.66 -1.16 20.20
C GLU A 463 -26.81 0.37 20.17
N GLN A 464 -26.70 1.02 21.34
CA GLN A 464 -26.75 2.49 21.44
C GLN A 464 -25.49 3.16 20.90
N HIS A 465 -24.39 2.41 20.81
CA HIS A 465 -23.07 2.87 20.39
C HIS A 465 -22.67 2.37 19.00
N ARG A 466 -23.41 1.41 18.43
CA ARG A 466 -23.06 0.71 17.18
C ARG A 466 -22.71 1.66 16.03
N GLN A 467 -23.48 2.73 15.88
CA GLN A 467 -23.31 3.74 14.82
C GLN A 467 -22.02 4.56 14.93
N LYS A 468 -21.27 4.46 16.04
CA LYS A 468 -19.99 5.15 16.25
C LYS A 468 -18.81 4.40 15.62
N PHE A 469 -19.02 3.17 15.13
CA PHE A 469 -17.95 2.29 14.68
C PHE A 469 -18.08 2.00 13.19
N ASP A 470 -16.97 2.19 12.47
CA ASP A 470 -16.74 1.58 11.17
C ASP A 470 -16.11 0.20 11.37
N PHE A 471 -16.90 -0.86 11.19
CA PHE A 471 -16.43 -2.24 11.40
C PHE A 471 -15.49 -2.73 10.30
N ALA A 472 -15.40 -2.04 9.16
CA ALA A 472 -14.52 -2.39 8.05
C ALA A 472 -13.17 -1.66 8.10
N ARG A 473 -12.99 -0.74 9.06
CA ARG A 473 -11.76 0.04 9.27
C ARG A 473 -10.62 -0.89 9.67
N LEU A 474 -9.48 -0.72 8.99
CA LEU A 474 -8.30 -1.55 9.24
C LEU A 474 -7.58 -1.11 10.51
N ASP A 475 -6.86 -2.06 11.11
CA ASP A 475 -5.94 -1.85 12.24
C ASP A 475 -6.55 -1.05 13.40
N THR A 476 -7.87 -1.19 13.60
CA THR A 476 -8.63 -0.47 14.62
C THR A 476 -9.37 -1.45 15.50
N LEU A 477 -9.19 -1.33 16.82
CA LEU A 477 -9.93 -2.12 17.80
C LEU A 477 -11.35 -1.59 17.93
N VAL A 478 -12.33 -2.40 17.54
CA VAL A 478 -13.76 -2.08 17.62
C VAL A 478 -14.53 -3.19 18.36
N PRO A 479 -15.77 -2.94 18.84
CA PRO A 479 -16.61 -4.02 19.32
C PRO A 479 -16.91 -5.01 18.20
N HIS A 480 -17.03 -6.29 18.51
CA HIS A 480 -17.41 -7.27 17.49
C HIS A 480 -18.84 -7.01 16.97
N PRO A 481 -19.09 -6.96 15.65
CA PRO A 481 -20.39 -6.60 15.09
C PRO A 481 -21.56 -7.51 15.55
N GLY A 482 -21.38 -8.83 15.60
CA GLY A 482 -22.38 -9.77 16.13
C GLY A 482 -22.27 -10.08 17.64
N TYR A 483 -21.06 -10.14 18.21
CA TYR A 483 -20.82 -10.67 19.55
C TYR A 483 -20.43 -9.64 20.63
N ALA A 484 -20.45 -8.33 20.32
CA ALA A 484 -20.09 -7.29 21.28
C ALA A 484 -20.86 -7.35 22.60
N GLN A 485 -22.16 -7.70 22.59
CA GLN A 485 -22.97 -7.83 23.81
C GLN A 485 -22.48 -8.91 24.77
N TYR A 486 -21.68 -9.87 24.28
CA TYR A 486 -21.03 -10.92 25.09
C TYR A 486 -19.63 -10.52 25.55
N GLY A 487 -19.15 -9.32 25.19
CA GLY A 487 -17.82 -8.81 25.54
C GLY A 487 -16.73 -9.15 24.52
N PHE A 488 -17.10 -9.40 23.27
CA PHE A 488 -16.14 -9.60 22.18
C PHE A 488 -15.74 -8.29 21.52
N VAL A 489 -14.46 -8.19 21.17
CA VAL A 489 -13.90 -7.14 20.31
C VAL A 489 -13.34 -7.76 19.04
N SER A 490 -13.11 -6.92 18.03
CA SER A 490 -12.55 -7.34 16.75
C SER A 490 -11.58 -6.31 16.18
N VAL A 491 -10.62 -6.80 15.38
CA VAL A 491 -9.71 -5.98 14.56
C VAL A 491 -9.66 -6.57 13.16
N VAL A 492 -9.90 -5.76 12.13
CA VAL A 492 -9.72 -6.15 10.72
C VAL A 492 -8.28 -5.82 10.30
N MET A 493 -7.58 -6.78 9.70
CA MET A 493 -6.17 -6.65 9.28
C MET A 493 -5.28 -5.98 10.36
N PRO A 494 -5.16 -6.57 11.56
CA PRO A 494 -4.25 -6.04 12.57
C PRO A 494 -2.84 -5.89 12.00
N GLY A 495 -2.32 -4.67 12.06
CA GLY A 495 -0.99 -4.33 11.61
C GLY A 495 0.06 -4.57 12.69
N PRO A 496 1.35 -4.46 12.31
CA PRO A 496 2.44 -4.79 13.24
C PRO A 496 2.55 -3.82 14.43
N GLN A 497 2.03 -2.59 14.32
CA GLN A 497 2.00 -1.64 15.44
C GLN A 497 1.03 -2.05 16.55
N LEU A 498 -0.03 -2.78 16.20
CA LEU A 498 -1.06 -3.20 17.16
C LEU A 498 -0.70 -4.53 17.86
N LEU A 499 0.34 -5.23 17.39
CA LEU A 499 0.77 -6.52 17.96
C LEU A 499 0.98 -6.51 19.48
N PRO A 500 1.64 -5.50 20.11
CA PRO A 500 1.80 -5.48 21.56
C PRO A 500 0.46 -5.45 22.30
N GLU A 501 -0.51 -4.69 21.77
CA GLU A 501 -1.84 -4.61 22.35
C GLU A 501 -2.60 -5.91 22.11
N ILE A 502 -2.47 -6.53 20.93
CA ILE A 502 -3.04 -7.85 20.63
C ILE A 502 -2.49 -8.91 21.58
N ASP A 503 -1.18 -8.95 21.84
CA ASP A 503 -0.58 -9.90 22.78
C ASP A 503 -1.13 -9.71 24.20
N ARG A 504 -1.30 -8.45 24.64
CA ARG A 504 -1.95 -8.11 25.93
C ARG A 504 -3.40 -8.59 25.99
N LEU A 505 -4.17 -8.35 24.93
CA LEU A 505 -5.58 -8.74 24.83
C LEU A 505 -5.75 -10.26 24.75
N LEU A 506 -4.87 -10.95 24.02
CA LEU A 506 -4.81 -12.39 23.92
C LEU A 506 -4.55 -13.03 25.29
N ALA A 507 -3.61 -12.50 26.07
CA ALA A 507 -3.35 -12.98 27.43
C ALA A 507 -4.59 -12.85 28.34
N ILE A 508 -5.40 -11.80 28.15
CA ILE A 508 -6.66 -11.62 28.89
C ILE A 508 -7.71 -12.64 28.44
N ALA A 509 -7.93 -12.76 27.12
CA ALA A 509 -8.90 -13.68 26.56
C ALA A 509 -8.58 -15.16 26.91
N HIS A 510 -7.30 -15.53 26.80
CA HIS A 510 -6.79 -16.85 27.14
C HIS A 510 -6.98 -17.18 28.62
N ARG A 511 -6.56 -16.30 29.53
CA ARG A 511 -6.76 -16.50 30.99
C ARG A 511 -8.23 -16.72 31.33
N ARG A 512 -9.14 -15.96 30.70
CA ARG A 512 -10.59 -16.14 30.90
C ARG A 512 -11.08 -17.50 30.40
N ALA A 513 -10.53 -17.99 29.30
CA ALA A 513 -10.84 -19.30 28.76
C ALA A 513 -10.36 -20.42 29.70
N VAL A 514 -9.13 -20.31 30.21
CA VAL A 514 -8.57 -21.22 31.25
C VAL A 514 -9.47 -21.24 32.48
N ASP A 515 -9.82 -20.08 33.03
CA ASP A 515 -10.68 -19.98 34.21
C ASP A 515 -12.07 -20.62 33.97
N ARG A 516 -12.62 -20.48 32.75
CA ARG A 516 -13.88 -21.15 32.38
C ARG A 516 -13.72 -22.67 32.35
N HIS A 517 -12.67 -23.16 31.72
CA HIS A 517 -12.38 -24.59 31.62
C HIS A 517 -12.17 -25.21 33.01
N GLU A 518 -11.36 -24.60 33.86
CA GLU A 518 -11.13 -25.08 35.23
C GLU A 518 -12.42 -25.11 36.08
N ARG A 519 -13.29 -24.09 35.94
CA ARG A 519 -14.60 -24.08 36.63
C ARG A 519 -15.51 -25.20 36.12
N ALA A 520 -15.50 -25.48 34.82
CA ALA A 520 -16.27 -26.56 34.23
C ALA A 520 -15.76 -27.92 34.72
N THR A 521 -14.45 -28.15 34.72
CA THR A 521 -13.82 -29.39 35.20
C THR A 521 -14.07 -29.63 36.69
N ARG A 522 -14.01 -28.58 37.52
CA ARG A 522 -14.38 -28.65 38.95
C ARG A 522 -15.84 -29.06 39.17
N ARG A 523 -16.76 -28.51 38.37
CA ARG A 523 -18.20 -28.89 38.44
C ARG A 523 -18.45 -30.32 37.97
N ALA A 524 -17.70 -30.80 36.98
CA ALA A 524 -17.82 -32.17 36.49
C ALA A 524 -17.26 -33.20 37.49
N THR A 525 -16.21 -32.85 38.24
CA THR A 525 -15.58 -33.73 39.24
C THR A 525 -16.27 -33.72 40.60
N HIS A 526 -17.03 -32.67 40.94
CA HIS A 526 -17.84 -32.58 42.16
C HIS A 526 -19.29 -32.17 41.82
N PRO A 527 -20.12 -33.08 41.28
CA PRO A 527 -21.53 -32.78 41.08
C PRO A 527 -22.18 -32.48 42.44
N GLN A 528 -22.82 -31.32 42.58
CA GLN A 528 -23.61 -31.05 43.79
C GLN A 528 -24.68 -32.13 43.92
N PRO A 529 -24.86 -32.75 45.10
CA PRO A 529 -25.99 -33.65 45.32
C PRO A 529 -27.27 -32.84 45.13
N GLY A 530 -28.11 -33.28 44.19
CA GLY A 530 -29.32 -32.58 43.79
C GLY A 530 -30.24 -32.26 44.96
N VAL A 531 -30.81 -31.06 44.92
CA VAL A 531 -31.98 -30.66 45.72
C VAL A 531 -33.23 -30.94 44.91
#